data_AF-U2ZW95-F1
#
_entry.id   AF-U2ZW95-F1
#
_cell.length_a   1.000
_cell.length_b   1.000
_cell.length_c   1.000
_cell.angle_alpha   90.00
_cell.angle_beta   90.00
_cell.angle_gamma   90.00
#
_symmetry.space_group_name_H-M   'P 1'
#
loop_
_entity.id
_entity.type
_entity.pdbx_description
1 polymer ?
#
loop_
_entity_poly.entity_id
_entity_poly.type
_entity_poly.pdbx_seq_one_letter_code
_entity_poly.pdbx_strand_id
1 'polypeptide(L)'
;MYKFVNDKLDETYCTPVPSGHNFRVFDVPDEELEMRDILNCWYEEGFYPLQQLQKIDIEAKDEYLDIQKQLLDHHDNTIMLVLRSQVYQAALKRILSNWPARSPAKNHLEFLLDQALALQAYGRH
;
A
#
# COMPACT_ATOMS: atom_id res chain seq x y z
N MET A 1 -13.45 -12.30 -16.20
CA MET A 1 -12.08 -12.83 -16.32
C MET A 1 -11.15 -11.64 -16.38
N TYR A 2 -10.14 -11.59 -15.51
CA TYR A 2 -9.19 -10.47 -15.49
C TYR A 2 -8.07 -10.72 -16.49
N LYS A 3 -7.41 -9.65 -16.93
CA LYS A 3 -6.32 -9.74 -17.91
C LYS A 3 -5.03 -10.29 -17.30
N PHE A 4 -4.70 -9.85 -16.08
CA PHE A 4 -3.40 -10.13 -15.47
C PHE A 4 -3.44 -11.13 -14.31
N VAL A 5 -4.63 -11.55 -13.88
CA VAL A 5 -4.84 -12.56 -12.83
C VAL A 5 -6.02 -13.46 -13.19
N ASN A 6 -6.09 -14.67 -12.63
CA ASN A 6 -7.20 -15.58 -12.84
C ASN A 6 -8.30 -15.38 -11.79
N ASP A 7 -7.90 -15.14 -10.54
CA ASP A 7 -8.77 -14.95 -9.39
C ASP A 7 -8.36 -13.72 -8.57
N LYS A 8 -9.31 -13.14 -7.84
CA LYS A 8 -9.06 -11.98 -6.97
C LYS A 8 -8.13 -12.28 -5.80
N LEU A 9 -8.01 -13.55 -5.41
CA LEU A 9 -7.12 -14.04 -4.36
C LEU A 9 -5.71 -14.40 -4.86
N ASP A 10 -5.45 -14.33 -6.18
CA ASP A 10 -4.10 -14.60 -6.71
C ASP A 10 -3.09 -13.61 -6.12
N GLU A 11 -2.00 -14.06 -5.49
CA GLU A 11 -1.05 -13.14 -4.84
C GLU A 11 0.00 -12.56 -5.80
N THR A 12 0.04 -13.05 -7.04
CA THR A 12 0.96 -12.62 -8.10
C THR A 12 0.24 -12.50 -9.44
N TYR A 13 0.77 -11.68 -10.35
CA TYR A 13 0.25 -11.63 -11.72
C TYR A 13 0.59 -12.92 -12.48
N CYS A 14 -0.37 -13.46 -13.22
CA CYS A 14 -0.16 -14.62 -14.08
C CYS A 14 0.58 -14.26 -15.37
N THR A 15 0.59 -12.98 -15.75
CA THR A 15 1.28 -12.46 -16.91
C THR A 15 2.03 -11.18 -16.55
N PRO A 16 3.22 -10.92 -17.12
CA PRO A 16 3.95 -9.68 -16.87
C PRO A 16 3.11 -8.44 -17.21
N VAL A 17 3.04 -7.50 -16.28
CA VAL A 17 2.41 -6.20 -16.49
C VAL A 17 3.43 -5.28 -17.18
N PRO A 18 3.10 -4.67 -18.34
CA PRO A 18 4.00 -3.72 -18.99
C PRO A 18 4.34 -2.54 -18.08
N SER A 19 5.59 -2.08 -18.13
CA SER A 19 6.00 -0.87 -17.40
C SER A 19 5.14 0.33 -17.80
N GLY A 20 4.60 1.05 -16.82
CA GLY A 20 3.74 2.21 -17.05
C GLY A 20 2.32 1.88 -17.55
N HIS A 21 1.90 0.61 -17.48
CA HIS A 21 0.52 0.22 -17.81
C HIS A 21 -0.47 0.96 -16.92
N ASN A 22 -1.45 1.63 -17.53
CA ASN A 22 -2.56 2.25 -16.82
C ASN A 22 -3.69 1.22 -16.68
N PHE A 23 -3.87 0.70 -15.47
CA PHE A 23 -4.87 -0.32 -15.15
C PHE A 23 -6.29 0.22 -15.34
N ARG A 24 -7.14 -0.60 -15.98
CA ARG A 24 -8.56 -0.31 -16.19
C ARG A 24 -9.41 -1.42 -15.61
N VAL A 25 -10.72 -1.20 -15.56
CA VAL A 25 -11.71 -2.22 -15.23
C VAL A 25 -11.46 -3.47 -16.07
N PHE A 26 -11.53 -4.64 -15.43
CA PHE A 26 -11.21 -5.97 -15.99
C PHE A 26 -9.74 -6.27 -16.27
N ASP A 27 -8.80 -5.33 -16.10
CA ASP A 27 -7.37 -5.70 -16.14
C ASP A 27 -6.99 -6.53 -14.90
N VAL A 28 -7.50 -6.10 -13.75
CA VAL A 28 -7.31 -6.67 -12.40
C VAL A 28 -8.62 -6.56 -11.62
N PRO A 29 -8.75 -7.21 -10.45
CA PRO A 29 -9.90 -7.05 -9.56
C PRO A 29 -10.10 -5.58 -9.15
N ASP A 30 -11.34 -5.17 -8.93
CA ASP A 30 -11.68 -3.80 -8.54
C ASP A 30 -10.99 -3.42 -7.22
N GLU A 31 -10.83 -4.38 -6.30
CA GLU A 31 -10.12 -4.17 -5.03
C GLU A 31 -8.64 -3.79 -5.23
N GLU A 32 -8.02 -4.18 -6.36
CA GLU A 32 -6.67 -3.72 -6.70
C GLU A 32 -6.67 -2.29 -7.23
N LEU A 33 -7.68 -1.90 -8.01
CA LEU A 33 -7.81 -0.51 -8.46
C LEU A 33 -8.00 0.42 -7.26
N GLU A 34 -8.90 0.06 -6.35
CA GLU A 34 -9.14 0.79 -5.11
C GLU A 34 -7.90 0.82 -4.21
N MET A 35 -7.20 -0.32 -4.08
CA MET A 35 -5.96 -0.37 -3.30
C MET A 35 -4.89 0.55 -3.88
N ARG A 36 -4.78 0.65 -5.21
CA ARG A 36 -3.84 1.59 -5.86
C ARG A 36 -4.19 3.03 -5.54
N ASP A 37 -5.46 3.40 -5.54
CA ASP A 37 -5.90 4.75 -5.18
C ASP A 37 -5.58 5.08 -3.72
N ILE A 38 -5.84 4.14 -2.80
CA ILE A 38 -5.48 4.28 -1.38
C ILE A 38 -3.96 4.48 -1.22
N LEU A 39 -3.15 3.68 -1.92
CA LEU A 39 -1.69 3.79 -1.85
C LEU A 39 -1.16 5.08 -2.47
N ASN A 40 -1.80 5.59 -3.52
CA ASN A 40 -1.43 6.87 -4.11
C ASN A 40 -1.65 8.01 -3.11
N CYS A 41 -2.83 8.09 -2.47
CA CYS A 41 -3.09 9.07 -1.41
C CYS A 41 -2.10 8.92 -0.24
N TRP A 42 -1.90 7.70 0.26
CA TRP A 42 -0.93 7.44 1.33
C TRP A 42 0.48 7.91 0.97
N TYR A 43 0.91 7.69 -0.27
CA TYR A 43 2.24 8.07 -0.73
C TYR A 43 2.38 9.59 -0.88
N GLU A 44 1.45 10.23 -1.60
CA GLU A 44 1.50 11.65 -1.94
C GLU A 44 1.26 12.55 -0.74
N GLU A 45 0.33 12.18 0.14
CA GLU A 45 -0.09 13.02 1.28
C GLU A 45 0.66 12.68 2.56
N GLY A 46 1.01 11.41 2.78
CA GLY A 46 1.60 10.91 4.02
C GLY A 46 3.11 10.65 3.91
N PHE A 47 3.47 9.63 3.13
CA PHE A 47 4.82 9.04 3.17
C PHE A 47 5.88 9.93 2.53
N TYR A 48 5.62 10.43 1.32
CA TYR A 48 6.58 11.26 0.59
C TYR A 48 6.86 12.59 1.31
N PRO A 49 5.84 13.37 1.78
CA PRO A 49 6.11 14.61 2.49
C PRO A 49 6.90 14.40 3.78
N LEU A 50 6.63 13.32 4.53
CA LEU A 50 7.41 12.99 5.74
C LEU A 50 8.89 12.77 5.40
N GLN A 51 9.19 12.01 4.35
CA GLN A 51 10.57 11.80 3.91
C GLN A 51 11.25 13.08 3.43
N GLN A 52 10.52 14.01 2.81
CA GLN A 52 11.11 15.29 2.39
C GLN A 52 11.38 16.20 3.59
N LEU A 53 10.43 16.31 4.52
CA LEU A 53 10.59 17.09 5.75
C LEU A 53 11.82 16.65 6.55
N GLN A 54 12.09 15.34 6.63
CA GLN A 54 13.28 14.81 7.29
C GLN A 54 14.60 15.33 6.70
N LYS A 55 14.64 15.60 5.38
CA LYS A 55 15.86 15.98 4.64
C LYS A 55 16.13 17.48 4.61
N ILE A 56 15.10 18.31 4.78
CA ILE A 56 15.23 19.77 4.75
C ILE A 56 15.41 20.32 6.16
N ASP A 57 16.07 21.48 6.27
CA ASP A 57 16.21 22.20 7.53
C ASP A 57 15.36 23.47 7.47
N ILE A 58 14.41 23.57 8.40
CA ILE A 58 13.41 24.65 8.47
C ILE A 58 13.12 24.99 9.93
N GLU A 59 12.70 26.23 10.17
CA GLU A 59 12.19 26.62 11.48
C GLU A 59 10.92 25.81 11.83
N ALA A 60 10.76 25.46 13.11
CA ALA A 60 9.67 24.62 13.62
C ALA A 60 9.55 23.23 12.95
N LYS A 61 10.66 22.68 12.42
CA LYS A 61 10.69 21.34 11.79
C LYS A 61 10.04 20.24 12.63
N ASP A 62 10.25 20.24 13.94
CA ASP A 62 9.71 19.21 14.83
C ASP A 62 8.17 19.22 14.86
N GLU A 63 7.55 20.40 14.87
CA GLU A 63 6.08 20.55 14.83
C GLU A 63 5.51 20.01 13.51
N TYR A 64 6.13 20.36 12.37
CA TYR A 64 5.72 19.84 11.06
C TYR A 64 5.92 18.34 10.95
N LEU A 65 7.01 17.79 11.49
CA LEU A 65 7.24 16.35 11.52
C LEU A 65 6.15 15.63 12.32
N ASP A 66 5.73 16.19 13.46
CA ASP A 66 4.71 15.55 14.29
C ASP A 66 3.32 15.59 13.63
N ILE A 67 2.94 16.70 13.01
CA ILE A 67 1.71 16.78 12.20
C ILE A 67 1.76 15.75 11.06
N GLN A 68 2.89 15.66 10.36
CA GLN A 68 3.02 14.77 9.22
C GLN A 68 3.02 13.29 9.62
N LYS A 69 3.61 12.92 10.78
CA LYS A 69 3.51 11.57 11.32
C LYS A 69 2.06 11.20 11.62
N GLN A 70 1.28 12.09 12.23
CA GLN A 70 -0.14 11.85 12.51
C GLN A 70 -0.95 11.62 11.23
N LEU A 71 -0.64 12.38 10.17
CA LEU A 71 -1.27 12.19 8.86
C LEU A 71 -0.89 10.83 8.24
N LEU A 72 0.39 10.45 8.30
CA LEU A 72 0.82 9.12 7.85
C LEU A 72 0.13 8.01 8.64
N ASP A 73 0.07 8.12 9.97
CA ASP A 73 -0.62 7.16 10.85
C ASP A 73 -2.11 7.04 10.48
N HIS A 74 -2.76 8.14 10.08
CA HIS A 74 -4.14 8.11 9.62
C HIS A 74 -4.31 7.28 8.33
N HIS A 75 -3.43 7.46 7.35
CA HIS A 75 -3.45 6.65 6.13
C HIS A 75 -3.07 5.18 6.39
N ASP A 76 -2.09 4.93 7.27
CA ASP A 76 -1.71 3.59 7.70
C ASP A 76 -2.90 2.86 8.32
N ASN A 77 -3.68 3.54 9.17
CA ASN A 77 -4.92 2.99 9.74
C ASN A 77 -5.97 2.66 8.66
N THR A 78 -6.09 3.48 7.62
CA THR A 78 -6.98 3.22 6.49
C THR A 78 -6.55 1.97 5.72
N ILE A 79 -5.25 1.82 5.46
CA ILE A 79 -4.67 0.62 4.83
C ILE A 79 -4.94 -0.61 5.72
N MET A 80 -4.66 -0.52 7.03
CA MET A 80 -4.91 -1.59 7.99
C MET A 80 -6.39 -2.01 8.05
N LEU A 81 -7.32 -1.06 7.87
CA LEU A 81 -8.75 -1.35 7.83
C LEU A 81 -9.12 -2.19 6.60
N VAL A 82 -8.67 -1.82 5.39
CA VAL A 82 -8.99 -2.58 4.17
C VAL A 82 -8.28 -3.93 4.13
N LEU A 83 -7.08 -4.03 4.72
CA LEU A 83 -6.34 -5.29 4.85
C LEU A 83 -7.01 -6.32 5.77
N ARG A 84 -8.14 -5.99 6.42
CA ARG A 84 -9.02 -6.99 7.06
C ARG A 84 -9.62 -7.98 6.07
N SER A 85 -9.63 -7.63 4.78
CA SER A 85 -10.17 -8.45 3.70
C SER A 85 -9.05 -9.11 2.89
N GLN A 86 -9.18 -10.42 2.67
CA GLN A 86 -8.17 -11.23 1.98
C GLN A 86 -7.94 -10.79 0.52
N VAL A 87 -8.95 -10.23 -0.14
CA VAL A 87 -8.81 -9.74 -1.52
C VAL A 87 -7.93 -8.50 -1.60
N TYR A 88 -7.98 -7.62 -0.59
CA TYR A 88 -7.07 -6.47 -0.51
C TYR A 88 -5.66 -6.88 -0.07
N GLN A 89 -5.52 -7.94 0.74
CA GLN A 89 -4.20 -8.52 1.02
C GLN A 89 -3.56 -9.06 -0.25
N ALA A 90 -4.30 -9.85 -1.05
CA ALA A 90 -3.81 -10.35 -2.32
C ALA A 90 -3.48 -9.20 -3.29
N ALA A 91 -4.33 -8.18 -3.36
CA ALA A 91 -4.06 -6.98 -4.15
C ALA A 91 -2.77 -6.26 -3.74
N LEU A 92 -2.56 -6.03 -2.44
CA LEU A 92 -1.34 -5.39 -1.95
C LEU A 92 -0.10 -6.24 -2.28
N LYS A 93 -0.15 -7.57 -2.06
CA LYS A 93 0.95 -8.48 -2.43
C LYS A 93 1.31 -8.38 -3.92
N ARG A 94 0.31 -8.38 -4.80
CA ARG A 94 0.52 -8.19 -6.25
C ARG A 94 1.14 -6.84 -6.56
N ILE A 95 0.65 -5.75 -5.97
CA ILE A 95 1.21 -4.42 -6.21
C ILE A 95 2.69 -4.39 -5.80
N LEU A 96 3.01 -4.88 -4.60
CA LEU A 96 4.36 -4.87 -4.05
C LEU A 96 5.32 -5.83 -4.77
N SER A 97 4.83 -6.89 -5.41
CA SER A 97 5.69 -7.82 -6.17
C SER A 97 6.45 -7.12 -7.30
N ASN A 98 5.88 -6.04 -7.85
CA ASN A 98 6.49 -5.25 -8.91
C ASN A 98 7.34 -4.07 -8.41
N TRP A 99 7.34 -3.80 -7.10
CA TRP A 99 8.10 -2.69 -6.51
C TRP A 99 9.57 -3.09 -6.21
N PRO A 100 10.53 -2.16 -6.36
CA PRO A 100 11.93 -2.42 -6.02
C PRO A 100 12.11 -2.89 -4.58
N ALA A 101 12.87 -3.98 -4.38
CA ALA A 101 13.04 -4.64 -3.08
C ALA A 101 13.66 -3.77 -1.96
N ARG A 102 14.27 -2.62 -2.30
CA ARG A 102 14.91 -1.72 -1.33
C ARG A 102 14.18 -0.37 -1.21
N SER A 103 12.92 -0.29 -1.63
CA SER A 103 12.12 0.92 -1.47
C SER A 103 11.67 1.06 -0.01
N PRO A 104 11.96 2.19 0.67
CA PRO A 104 11.45 2.44 2.02
C PRO A 104 9.92 2.36 2.09
N ALA A 105 9.22 2.81 1.04
CA ALA A 105 7.78 2.74 0.96
C ALA A 105 7.28 1.29 0.87
N LYS A 106 7.98 0.45 0.09
CA LYS A 106 7.67 -0.99 0.01
C LYS A 106 7.80 -1.64 1.38
N ASN A 107 8.92 -1.42 2.07
CA ASN A 107 9.19 -2.03 3.37
C ASN A 107 8.13 -1.64 4.41
N HIS A 108 7.66 -0.39 4.39
CA HIS A 108 6.60 0.08 5.28
C HIS A 108 5.27 -0.63 5.00
N LEU A 109 4.89 -0.75 3.73
CA LEU A 109 3.66 -1.45 3.33
C LEU A 109 3.72 -2.95 3.61
N GLU A 110 4.88 -3.59 3.43
CA GLU A 110 5.10 -5.00 3.81
C GLU A 110 4.94 -5.17 5.33
N PHE A 111 5.46 -4.25 6.13
CA PHE A 111 5.27 -4.26 7.58
C PHE A 111 3.80 -4.11 7.99
N LEU A 112 3.03 -3.23 7.35
CA LEU A 112 1.58 -3.13 7.61
C LEU A 112 0.84 -4.42 7.23
N LEU A 113 1.21 -5.03 6.10
CA LEU A 113 0.64 -6.31 5.67
C LEU A 113 0.90 -7.42 6.68
N ASP A 114 2.15 -7.55 7.15
CA ASP A 114 2.53 -8.55 8.15
C ASP A 114 1.77 -8.35 9.47
N GLN A 115 1.60 -7.10 9.91
CA GLN A 115 0.79 -6.78 11.09
C GLN A 115 -0.68 -7.18 10.89
N ALA A 116 -1.27 -6.87 9.74
CA ALA A 116 -2.66 -7.20 9.45
C ALA A 116 -2.88 -8.73 9.45
N LEU A 117 -1.95 -9.49 8.88
CA LEU A 117 -1.98 -10.96 8.88
C LEU A 117 -1.84 -11.52 10.29
N ALA A 118 -0.93 -10.97 11.10
CA ALA A 118 -0.76 -11.39 12.49
C ALA A 118 -2.03 -11.18 13.32
N LEU A 119 -2.66 -9.99 13.24
CA LEU A 119 -3.89 -9.68 13.97
C LEU A 119 -5.04 -10.64 13.61
N GLN A 120 -5.14 -11.05 12.36
CA GLN A 120 -6.16 -12.01 11.92
C GLN A 120 -5.89 -13.43 12.40
N ALA A 121 -4.63 -13.82 12.55
CA ALA A 121 -4.28 -15.12 13.13
C ALA A 121 -4.70 -15.19 14.61
N TYR A 122 -4.51 -14.11 15.37
CA TYR A 122 -4.89 -14.05 16.79
C TYR A 122 -6.40 -13.97 17.02
N GLY A 123 -7.17 -13.34 16.12
CA GLY A 123 -8.63 -13.19 16.25
C GLY A 123 -9.46 -14.43 15.92
N ARG A 124 -8.85 -15.57 15.57
CA ARG A 124 -9.53 -16.84 15.23
C ARG A 124 -9.59 -17.85 16.38
N HIS A 125 -9.26 -17.43 17.60
CA HIS A 125 -9.32 -18.27 18.82
C HIS A 125 -10.47 -17.87 19.73
#